data_AF-A0A1Y0C263-F1
#
_entry.id   AF-A0A1Y0C263-F1
#
_cell.length_a   1.000
_cell.length_b   1.000
_cell.length_c   1.000
_cell.angle_alpha   90.00
_cell.angle_beta   90.00
_cell.angle_gamma   90.00
#
_symmetry.space_group_name_H-M   'P 1'
#
loop_
_entity.id
_entity.type
_entity.pdbx_description
1 polymer ?
#
loop_
_entity_poly.entity_id
_entity_poly.type
_entity_poly.pdbx_seq_one_letter_code
_entity_poly.pdbx_strand_id
1 'polypeptide(L)'
;MSYRSVRDDDTSRTKIDVAVGILVGLRGCPPEEAFAELVKVVHRTGIGIGSIARALVDLAGGRSGTSGNYAEAFNAWGELLAKAHRAGV
;
A
#
# COMPACT_ATOMS: atom_id res chain seq x y z
N MET A 1 -24.33 -7.56 -18.11
CA MET A 1 -23.27 -8.20 -17.30
C MET A 1 -22.04 -7.30 -17.32
N SER A 2 -21.65 -6.75 -16.16
CA SER A 2 -20.61 -5.72 -16.06
C SER A 2 -19.26 -6.34 -15.68
N TYR A 3 -18.48 -6.74 -16.68
CA TYR A 3 -17.15 -7.34 -16.48
C TYR A 3 -16.10 -6.35 -15.94
N ARG A 4 -16.38 -5.05 -15.93
CA ARG A 4 -15.46 -4.02 -15.40
C ARG A 4 -15.39 -4.02 -13.88
N SER A 5 -16.51 -4.23 -13.19
CA SER A 5 -16.53 -4.21 -11.71
C SER A 5 -15.74 -5.37 -11.11
N VAL A 6 -15.84 -6.57 -11.68
CA VAL A 6 -15.11 -7.75 -11.18
C VAL A 6 -13.60 -7.60 -11.35
N ARG A 7 -13.15 -7.00 -12.47
CA ARG A 7 -11.72 -6.77 -12.73
C ARG A 7 -11.13 -5.67 -11.86
N ASP A 8 -11.90 -4.64 -11.56
CA ASP A 8 -11.49 -3.56 -10.66
C ASP A 8 -11.35 -4.07 -9.22
N ASP A 9 -12.28 -4.93 -8.79
CA ASP A 9 -12.26 -5.55 -7.46
C ASP A 9 -11.12 -6.57 -7.33
N ASP A 10 -10.84 -7.37 -8.36
CA ASP A 10 -9.70 -8.29 -8.44
C ASP A 10 -8.35 -7.55 -8.43
N THR A 11 -8.28 -6.43 -9.16
CA THR A 11 -7.10 -5.54 -9.14
C THR A 11 -6.92 -4.93 -7.75
N SER A 12 -8.01 -4.54 -7.09
CA SER A 12 -7.99 -4.00 -5.73
C SER A 12 -7.48 -5.03 -4.72
N ARG A 13 -7.99 -6.26 -4.77
CA ARG A 13 -7.51 -7.37 -3.91
C ARG A 13 -6.03 -7.67 -4.15
N THR A 14 -5.63 -7.82 -5.41
CA THR A 14 -4.22 -8.04 -5.77
C THR A 14 -3.33 -6.92 -5.23
N LYS A 15 -3.75 -5.65 -5.33
CA LYS A 15 -2.97 -4.53 -4.80
C LYS A 15 -2.91 -4.51 -3.28
N ILE A 16 -3.98 -4.91 -2.61
CA ILE A 16 -3.99 -5.08 -1.14
C ILE A 16 -3.01 -6.18 -0.72
N ASP A 17 -3.04 -7.35 -1.36
CA ASP A 17 -2.14 -8.45 -1.02
C ASP A 17 -0.67 -8.08 -1.24
N VAL A 18 -0.35 -7.40 -2.35
CA VAL A 18 1.01 -6.89 -2.61
C VAL A 18 1.43 -5.86 -1.57
N ALA A 19 0.53 -4.93 -1.21
CA ALA A 19 0.80 -3.93 -0.18
C ALA A 19 1.09 -4.58 1.19
N VAL A 20 0.33 -5.61 1.57
CA VAL A 20 0.58 -6.42 2.77
C VAL A 20 1.94 -7.10 2.69
N GLY A 21 2.27 -7.74 1.58
CA GLY A 21 3.57 -8.40 1.37
C GLY A 21 4.75 -7.43 1.48
N ILE A 22 4.62 -6.21 0.95
CA ILE A 22 5.63 -5.15 1.09
C ILE A 22 5.83 -4.84 2.58
N LEU A 23 4.76 -4.59 3.34
CA LEU A 23 4.86 -4.27 4.77
C LEU A 23 5.46 -5.41 5.59
N VAL A 24 5.09 -6.66 5.29
CA VAL A 24 5.70 -7.86 5.89
C VAL A 24 7.21 -7.88 5.63
N GLY A 25 7.65 -7.67 4.39
CA GLY A 25 9.07 -7.64 4.04
C GLY A 25 9.84 -6.50 4.71
N LEU A 26 9.22 -5.32 4.85
CA LEU A 26 9.84 -4.14 5.47
C LEU A 26 9.95 -4.25 7.00
N ARG A 27 8.97 -4.88 7.66
CA ARG A 27 8.85 -4.91 9.12
C ARG A 27 9.22 -6.25 9.75
N GLY A 28 9.21 -7.34 8.98
CA GLY A 28 9.38 -8.70 9.50
C GLY A 28 8.21 -9.14 10.39
N CYS A 29 6.99 -8.65 10.12
CA CYS A 29 5.78 -8.93 10.90
C CYS A 29 4.84 -9.92 10.17
N PRO A 30 3.86 -10.52 10.86
CA PRO A 30 2.90 -11.39 10.20
C PRO A 30 1.88 -10.60 9.33
N PRO A 31 1.25 -11.26 8.33
CA PRO A 31 0.35 -10.60 7.38
C PRO A 31 -0.84 -9.88 8.04
N GLU A 32 -1.40 -10.42 9.12
CA GLU A 32 -2.51 -9.79 9.84
C GLU A 32 -2.12 -8.43 10.44
N GLU A 33 -0.88 -8.29 10.91
CA GLU A 33 -0.38 -7.05 11.50
C GLU A 33 -0.12 -5.99 10.40
N ALA A 34 0.47 -6.43 9.29
CA ALA A 34 0.65 -5.59 8.10
C ALA A 34 -0.69 -5.10 7.53
N PHE A 35 -1.70 -5.97 7.46
CA PHE A 35 -3.05 -5.58 7.03
C PHE A 35 -3.70 -4.60 8.02
N ALA A 36 -3.56 -4.83 9.33
CA ALA A 36 -4.04 -3.91 10.35
C ALA A 36 -3.40 -2.52 10.22
N GLU A 37 -2.14 -2.42 9.79
CA GLU A 37 -1.48 -1.15 9.52
C GLU A 37 -2.11 -0.40 8.33
N LEU A 38 -2.42 -1.09 7.23
CA LEU A 38 -3.16 -0.49 6.11
C LEU A 38 -4.50 0.09 6.62
N VAL A 39 -5.22 -0.70 7.43
CA VAL A 39 -6.50 -0.31 8.01
C VAL A 39 -6.35 0.91 8.93
N LYS A 40 -5.26 1.04 9.71
CA LYS A 40 -5.01 2.24 10.52
C LYS A 40 -4.88 3.51 9.66
N VAL A 41 -4.20 3.43 8.52
CA VAL A 41 -4.07 4.56 7.59
C VAL A 41 -5.41 4.91 6.96
N VAL A 42 -6.21 3.91 6.59
CA VAL A 42 -7.58 4.10 6.09
C VAL A 42 -8.43 4.85 7.14
N HIS A 43 -8.40 4.43 8.40
CA HIS A 43 -9.16 5.10 9.46
C HIS A 43 -8.68 6.53 9.72
N ARG A 44 -7.37 6.79 9.62
CA ARG A 44 -6.81 8.14 9.80
C ARG A 44 -7.19 9.09 8.68
N THR A 45 -7.23 8.59 7.45
CA THR A 45 -7.34 9.42 6.23
C THR A 45 -8.73 9.44 5.61
N GLY A 46 -9.57 8.44 5.90
CA GLY A 46 -10.83 8.21 5.23
C GLY A 46 -10.70 7.71 3.78
N ILE A 47 -9.47 7.50 3.28
CA ILE A 47 -9.24 7.02 1.92
C ILE A 47 -9.44 5.51 1.88
N GLY A 48 -10.16 5.01 0.88
CA GLY A 48 -10.45 3.58 0.72
C GLY A 48 -9.18 2.72 0.62
N ILE A 49 -9.24 1.51 1.18
CA ILE A 49 -8.09 0.60 1.31
C ILE A 49 -7.41 0.28 -0.02
N GLY A 50 -8.17 0.05 -1.10
CA GLY A 50 -7.60 -0.22 -2.42
C GLY A 50 -6.78 0.96 -2.97
N SER A 51 -7.22 2.20 -2.69
CA SER A 51 -6.52 3.42 -3.09
C SER A 51 -5.21 3.62 -2.33
N ILE A 52 -5.22 3.40 -1.01
CA ILE A 52 -4.02 3.46 -0.17
C ILE A 52 -3.05 2.33 -0.53
N ALA A 53 -3.54 1.10 -0.73
CA ALA A 53 -2.72 -0.02 -1.14
C ALA A 53 -2.06 0.22 -2.51
N ARG A 54 -2.82 0.73 -3.49
CA ARG A 54 -2.28 1.12 -4.79
C ARG A 54 -1.17 2.16 -4.65
N ALA A 55 -1.40 3.20 -3.85
CA ALA A 55 -0.43 4.26 -3.60
C ALA A 55 0.86 3.72 -2.96
N LEU A 56 0.77 2.80 -1.99
CA LEU A 56 1.93 2.14 -1.40
C LEU A 56 2.69 1.30 -2.43
N VAL A 57 2.00 0.53 -3.27
CA VAL A 57 2.64 -0.28 -4.33
C VAL A 57 3.32 0.61 -5.37
N ASP A 58 2.73 1.75 -5.71
CA ASP A 58 3.33 2.71 -6.63
C ASP A 58 4.58 3.36 -6.00
N LEU A 59 4.50 3.76 -4.73
CA LEU A 59 5.62 4.30 -3.96
C LEU A 59 6.80 3.32 -3.83
N ALA A 60 6.53 2.06 -3.47
CA ALA A 60 7.54 1.01 -3.38
C ALA A 60 8.17 0.68 -4.74
N GLY A 61 7.40 0.81 -5.82
CA GLY A 61 7.90 0.68 -7.20
C GLY A 61 8.67 1.91 -7.71
N GLY A 62 8.97 2.89 -6.86
CA GLY A 62 9.67 4.12 -7.23
C GLY A 62 8.87 5.08 -8.10
N ARG A 63 7.56 4.84 -8.28
CA ARG A 63 6.70 5.75 -9.05
C ARG A 63 6.31 6.92 -8.16
N SER A 64 6.68 8.13 -8.54
CA SER A 64 6.19 9.33 -7.88
C SER A 64 4.75 9.64 -8.29
N GLY A 65 3.90 9.96 -7.32
CA GLY A 65 2.54 10.45 -7.52
C GLY A 65 2.34 11.82 -6.88
N THR A 66 1.39 12.59 -7.39
CA THR A 66 0.98 13.89 -6.82
C THR A 66 -0.42 13.84 -6.21
N SER A 67 -1.04 12.65 -6.16
CA SER A 67 -2.37 12.47 -5.57
C SER A 67 -2.33 12.53 -4.04
N GLY A 68 -3.43 12.94 -3.41
CA GLY A 68 -3.55 12.94 -1.94
C GLY A 68 -3.29 11.57 -1.33
N ASN A 69 -3.71 10.50 -2.00
CA ASN A 69 -3.47 9.12 -1.59
C ASN A 69 -1.97 8.78 -1.58
N TYR A 70 -1.22 9.30 -2.56
CA TYR A 70 0.23 9.12 -2.62
C TYR A 70 0.93 9.86 -1.48
N ALA A 71 0.54 11.12 -1.22
CA ALA A 71 1.08 11.89 -0.11
C ALA A 71 0.84 11.17 1.25
N GLU A 72 -0.34 10.62 1.46
CA GLU A 72 -0.65 9.87 2.69
C GLU A 72 0.15 8.56 2.81
N ALA A 73 0.31 7.81 1.72
CA ALA A 73 1.15 6.62 1.71
C ALA A 73 2.62 6.97 1.93
N PHE A 74 3.11 8.07 1.35
CA PHE A 74 4.46 8.57 1.57
C PHE A 74 4.68 8.98 3.02
N ASN A 75 3.74 9.73 3.61
CA ASN A 75 3.79 10.13 5.02
C ASN A 75 3.78 8.91 5.97
N ALA A 76 3.08 7.83 5.61
CA ALA A 76 2.99 6.63 6.43
C ALA A 76 4.23 5.71 6.31
N TRP A 77 4.76 5.52 5.10
CA TRP A 77 5.74 4.46 4.81
C TRP A 77 6.99 4.90 4.06
N GLY A 78 7.11 6.16 3.66
CA GLY A 78 8.24 6.67 2.88
C GLY A 78 9.59 6.41 3.56
N GLU A 79 9.68 6.65 4.88
CA GLU A 79 10.90 6.39 5.65
C GLU A 79 11.27 4.90 5.74
N LEU A 80 10.28 4.01 5.85
CA LEU A 80 10.53 2.56 5.88
C LEU A 80 11.10 2.08 4.55
N LEU A 81 10.52 2.53 3.44
CA LEU A 81 10.98 2.22 2.10
C LEU A 81 12.37 2.81 1.83
N ALA A 82 12.61 4.06 2.24
CA ALA A 82 13.93 4.69 2.12
C ALA A 82 15.01 3.98 2.96
N LYS A 83 14.64 3.42 4.12
CA LYS A 83 15.54 2.59 4.93
C LYS A 83 15.83 1.26 4.24
N ALA A 84 14.82 0.60 3.69
CA ALA A 84 14.98 -0.67 2.99
C ALA A 84 15.85 -0.56 1.72
N HIS A 85 15.63 0.47 0.89
CA HIS A 85 16.47 0.71 -0.29
C HIS A 85 17.95 0.97 0.06
N ARG A 86 18.22 1.61 1.20
CA ARG A 86 19.60 1.79 1.69
C ARG A 86 20.23 0.51 2.24
N ALA A 87 19.41 -0.44 2.70
CA ALA A 87 19.87 -1.70 3.25
C ALA A 87 20.27 -2.73 2.17
N GLY A 88 20.07 -2.43 0.88
CA GLY A 88 20.55 -3.26 -0.23
C GLY A 88 19.75 -4.54 -0.45
N VAL A 89 18.43 -4.49 -0.24
CA VAL A 89 17.49 -5.43 -0.87
C VAL A 89 17.18 -5.00 -2.29
#